data_AF-A0A1Z8VZA3-F1
#
_entry.id   AF-A0A1Z8VZA3-F1
#
_cell.length_a   1.000
_cell.length_b   1.000
_cell.length_c   1.000
_cell.angle_alpha   90.00
_cell.angle_beta   90.00
_cell.angle_gamma   90.00
#
_symmetry.space_group_name_H-M   'P 1'
#
loop_
_entity.id
_entity.type
_entity.pdbx_description
1 polymer ?
#
loop_
_entity_poly.entity_id
_entity_poly.type
_entity_poly.pdbx_seq_one_letter_code
_entity_poly.pdbx_strand_id
1 'polypeptide(L)'
;MSKKQKWVYIFRDPNIILDSIEPKLPRQAMGIAKLLKERGSMKRPDLLGEMQNIVRTKQKGGVNRILAYYQGLLQKRGVLELRKNPD
;
A
#
# COMPACT_ATOMS: atom_id res chain seq x y z
N MET A 1 -7.12 -27.10 -6.63
CA MET A 1 -6.34 -25.89 -7.03
C MET A 1 -6.45 -24.84 -5.94
N SER A 2 -5.35 -24.49 -5.27
CA SER A 2 -5.36 -23.46 -4.22
C SER A 2 -5.66 -22.11 -4.87
N LYS A 3 -6.86 -21.55 -4.61
CA LYS A 3 -7.20 -20.17 -4.95
C LYS A 3 -6.29 -19.26 -4.13
N LYS A 4 -5.06 -19.02 -4.61
CA LYS A 4 -4.13 -18.05 -4.01
C LYS A 4 -4.89 -16.73 -3.93
N GLN A 5 -5.30 -16.35 -2.72
CA GLN A 5 -6.06 -15.12 -2.47
C GLN A 5 -5.32 -13.95 -3.12
N LYS A 6 -5.92 -13.37 -4.16
CA LYS A 6 -5.36 -12.19 -4.82
C LYS A 6 -5.80 -10.99 -3.98
N TRP A 7 -4.85 -10.29 -3.39
CA TRP A 7 -5.13 -9.08 -2.62
C TRP A 7 -4.90 -7.88 -3.55
N VAL A 8 -5.89 -6.99 -3.63
CA VAL A 8 -5.79 -5.73 -4.38
C VAL A 8 -5.89 -4.58 -3.41
N TYR A 9 -4.91 -3.69 -3.51
CA TYR A 9 -4.83 -2.43 -2.79
C TYR A 9 -5.38 -1.35 -3.69
N ILE A 10 -6.42 -0.66 -3.26
CA ILE A 10 -7.11 0.38 -4.02
C ILE A 10 -6.95 1.68 -3.25
N PHE A 11 -6.47 2.73 -3.92
CA PHE A 11 -6.47 4.07 -3.37
C PHE A 11 -7.91 4.60 -3.36
N ARG A 12 -8.37 5.07 -2.19
CA ARG A 12 -9.80 5.32 -1.99
C ARG A 12 -10.33 6.56 -2.69
N ASP A 13 -9.58 7.65 -2.66
CA ASP A 13 -10.03 8.92 -3.21
C ASP A 13 -8.85 9.67 -3.83
N PRO A 14 -8.82 9.86 -5.17
CA PRO A 14 -7.76 10.61 -5.85
C PRO A 14 -7.60 12.05 -5.33
N ASN A 15 -8.63 12.63 -4.74
CA ASN A 15 -8.62 14.00 -4.21
C ASN A 15 -8.01 14.11 -2.81
N ILE A 16 -7.75 13.00 -2.11
CA ILE A 16 -7.06 13.05 -0.81
C ILE A 16 -5.70 13.74 -0.98
N ILE A 17 -5.50 14.82 -0.23
CA ILE A 17 -4.21 15.49 -0.09
C ILE A 17 -3.42 14.73 1.00
N LEU A 18 -2.47 13.90 0.58
CA LEU A 18 -1.75 13.01 1.51
C LEU A 18 -1.01 13.78 2.62
N ASP A 19 -0.47 14.95 2.28
CA ASP A 19 0.30 15.78 3.22
C ASP A 19 -0.58 16.49 4.27
N SER A 20 -1.91 16.50 4.10
CA SER A 20 -2.86 17.06 5.07
C SER A 20 -3.45 16.02 6.04
N ILE A 21 -3.05 14.75 5.96
CA ILE A 21 -3.51 13.70 6.87
C ILE A 21 -2.82 13.88 8.23
N GLU A 22 -3.60 14.14 9.28
CA GLU A 22 -3.09 14.27 10.66
C GLU A 22 -3.51 13.07 11.56
N PRO A 23 -2.60 12.55 12.41
CA PRO A 23 -1.18 12.83 12.44
C PRO A 23 -0.49 12.36 11.16
N LYS A 24 0.58 13.07 10.80
CA LYS A 24 1.35 12.81 9.58
C LYS A 24 1.72 11.33 9.40
N LEU A 25 1.56 10.84 8.17
CA LEU A 25 1.96 9.48 7.81
C LEU A 25 3.49 9.32 7.94
N PRO A 26 3.97 8.21 8.53
CA PRO A 26 5.40 7.88 8.50
C PRO A 26 5.92 7.81 7.07
N ARG A 27 7.20 8.15 6.86
CA ARG A 27 7.82 8.24 5.52
C ARG A 27 7.54 7.01 4.62
N GLN A 28 7.58 5.81 5.18
CA GLN A 28 7.32 4.58 4.44
C GLN A 28 5.83 4.42 4.08
N ALA A 29 4.92 4.74 5.00
CA ALA A 29 3.48 4.74 4.74
C ALA A 29 3.10 5.78 3.68
N MET A 30 3.72 6.97 3.76
CA MET A 30 3.58 8.03 2.74
C MET A 30 4.05 7.55 1.37
N GLY A 31 5.18 6.84 1.29
CA GLY A 31 5.67 6.25 0.04
C GLY A 31 4.68 5.25 -0.57
N ILE A 32 4.08 4.38 0.25
CA ILE A 32 3.04 3.44 -0.19
C ILE A 32 1.82 4.20 -0.69
N ALA A 33 1.38 5.22 0.05
CA ALA A 33 0.21 6.02 -0.29
C ALA A 33 0.39 6.79 -1.62
N LYS A 34 1.56 7.40 -1.85
CA LYS A 34 1.89 8.09 -3.10
C LYS A 34 1.88 7.13 -4.29
N LEU A 35 2.52 5.97 -4.14
CA LEU A 35 2.51 4.94 -5.18
C LEU A 35 1.08 4.50 -5.53
N LEU A 36 0.25 4.22 -4.52
CA LEU A 36 -1.15 3.83 -4.75
C LEU A 36 -1.96 4.97 -5.36
N LYS A 37 -1.70 6.23 -4.98
CA LYS A 37 -2.36 7.41 -5.58
C LYS A 37 -2.06 7.55 -7.07
N GLU A 38 -0.82 7.32 -7.47
CA GLU A 38 -0.40 7.37 -8.89
C GLU A 38 -1.00 6.22 -9.71
N ARG A 39 -1.11 5.02 -9.13
CA ARG A 39 -1.56 3.82 -9.84
C ARG A 39 -3.08 3.57 -9.75
N GLY A 40 -3.76 4.18 -8.79
CA GLY A 40 -5.17 3.95 -8.47
C GLY A 40 -5.42 2.61 -7.77
N SER A 41 -5.03 1.49 -8.38
CA SER A 41 -5.11 0.17 -7.75
C SER A 41 -3.98 -0.76 -8.17
N MET A 42 -3.58 -1.66 -7.29
CA MET A 42 -2.48 -2.59 -7.52
C MET A 42 -2.69 -3.93 -6.84
N LYS A 43 -2.29 -5.01 -7.53
CA LYS A 43 -2.19 -6.33 -6.89
C LYS A 43 -0.97 -6.36 -5.97
N ARG A 44 -1.06 -7.17 -4.91
CA ARG A 44 0.04 -7.30 -3.93
C ARG A 44 1.42 -7.59 -4.55
N PRO A 45 1.60 -8.53 -5.51
CA PRO A 45 2.92 -8.80 -6.07
C PRO A 45 3.52 -7.57 -6.78
N ASP A 46 2.70 -6.86 -7.56
CA ASP A 46 3.12 -5.66 -8.29
C ASP A 46 3.47 -4.53 -7.32
N LEU A 47 2.65 -4.34 -6.28
CA LEU A 47 2.90 -3.37 -5.21
C LEU A 47 4.21 -3.67 -4.48
N LEU A 48 4.47 -4.94 -4.14
CA LEU A 48 5.72 -5.34 -3.51
C LEU A 48 6.94 -5.17 -4.44
N GLY A 49 6.75 -5.33 -5.75
CA GLY A 49 7.78 -5.04 -6.76
C GLY A 49 8.14 -3.56 -6.78
N GLU A 50 7.15 -2.69 -6.96
CA GLU A 50 7.34 -1.24 -6.99
C GLU A 50 7.91 -0.70 -5.66
N MET A 51 7.46 -1.24 -4.54
CA MET A 51 7.99 -0.87 -3.22
C MET A 51 9.48 -1.17 -3.06
N GLN A 52 10.06 -2.14 -3.78
CA GLN A 52 11.50 -2.40 -3.71
C GLN A 52 12.33 -1.22 -4.23
N ASN A 53 11.79 -0.47 -5.20
CA ASN A 53 12.45 0.68 -5.78
C ASN A 53 12.38 1.92 -4.88
N ILE A 54 11.33 2.03 -4.07
CA ILE A 54 11.05 3.21 -3.24
C ILE A 54 11.56 3.01 -1.80
N VAL A 55 11.36 1.82 -1.26
CA VAL A 55 11.64 1.50 0.14
C VAL A 55 12.98 0.79 0.23
N ARG A 56 14.04 1.56 0.47
CA ARG A 56 15.38 1.01 0.71
C ARG A 56 15.38 0.20 2.01
N THR A 57 15.37 -1.12 1.88
CA THR A 57 15.54 -2.04 3.00
C THR A 57 16.57 -3.10 2.65
N LYS A 58 17.54 -3.31 3.56
CA LYS A 58 18.61 -4.31 3.38
C LYS A 58 18.13 -5.74 3.67
N GLN A 59 16.93 -5.91 4.22
CA GLN A 59 16.45 -7.20 4.66
C GLN A 59 15.57 -7.87 3.59
N LYS A 60 15.83 -9.15 3.32
CA LYS A 60 14.95 -9.97 2.47
C LYS A 60 13.52 -9.93 3.01
N GLY A 61 12.56 -9.62 2.14
CA GLY A 61 11.14 -9.45 2.52
C GLY A 61 10.84 -8.21 3.39
N GLY A 62 11.76 -7.24 3.49
CA GLY A 62 11.54 -6.00 4.25
C GLY A 62 10.33 -5.22 3.73
N VAL A 63 10.16 -5.12 2.41
CA VAL A 63 9.00 -4.45 1.78
C VAL A 63 7.67 -5.11 2.16
N ASN A 64 7.66 -6.44 2.27
CA ASN A 64 6.47 -7.20 2.67
C ASN A 64 6.07 -6.92 4.12
N ARG A 65 7.05 -6.82 5.02
CA ARG A 65 6.84 -6.45 6.42
C ARG A 65 6.36 -5.01 6.55
N ILE A 66 6.96 -4.09 5.80
CA ILE A 66 6.58 -2.67 5.79
C ILE A 66 5.15 -2.50 5.28
N LEU A 67 4.79 -3.16 4.17
CA LEU A 67 3.42 -3.15 3.67
C LEU A 67 2.44 -3.71 4.70
N ALA A 68 2.73 -4.86 5.29
CA ALA A 68 1.86 -5.48 6.30
C ALA A 68 1.68 -4.58 7.54
N TYR A 69 2.75 -3.93 7.99
CA TYR A 69 2.75 -3.05 9.15
C TYR A 69 1.89 -1.80 8.93
N TYR A 70 2.05 -1.11 7.79
CA TYR A 70 1.31 0.12 7.52
C TYR A 70 -0.06 -0.07 6.87
N GLN A 71 -0.38 -1.27 6.37
CA GLN A 71 -1.68 -1.54 5.76
C GLN A 71 -2.83 -1.13 6.68
N GLY A 72 -2.82 -1.56 7.94
CA GLY A 72 -3.88 -1.25 8.89
C GLY A 72 -4.00 0.26 9.17
N LEU A 73 -2.87 0.96 9.24
CA LEU A 73 -2.85 2.42 9.38
C LEU A 73 -3.51 3.10 8.17
N LEU A 74 -3.07 2.75 6.96
CA LEU A 74 -3.58 3.35 5.73
C LEU A 74 -5.07 3.07 5.51
N GLN A 75 -5.55 1.89 5.90
CA GLN A 75 -6.98 1.56 5.90
C GLN A 75 -7.77 2.41 6.91
N LYS A 76 -7.29 2.50 8.16
CA LYS A 76 -7.94 3.31 9.21
C LYS A 76 -8.00 4.79 8.86
N ARG A 77 -6.99 5.28 8.14
CA ARG A 77 -6.91 6.68 7.66
C ARG A 77 -7.71 6.93 6.39
N GLY A 78 -8.42 5.93 5.87
CA GLY A 78 -9.20 6.05 4.64
C GLY A 78 -8.37 6.24 3.37
N VAL A 79 -7.06 5.99 3.42
CA VAL A 79 -6.15 6.17 2.28
C VAL A 79 -6.30 5.02 1.28
N LEU A 80 -6.43 3.80 1.78
CA LEU A 80 -6.58 2.62 0.93
C LEU A 80 -7.69 1.68 1.39
N GLU A 81 -8.19 0.93 0.43
CA GLU A 81 -9.08 -0.21 0.62
C GLU A 81 -8.37 -1.49 0.18
N LEU A 82 -8.52 -2.55 0.98
CA LEU A 82 -8.00 -3.87 0.64
C LEU A 82 -9.14 -4.77 0.23
N ARG A 83 -9.12 -5.26 -1.01
CA ARG A 83 -10.05 -6.29 -1.49
C ARG A 83 -9.35 -7.64 -1.58
N LYS A 84 -9.91 -8.64 -0.92
CA LYS A 84 -9.46 -10.03 -0.98
C LYS A 84 -10.35 -10.76 -1.99
N ASN A 85 -9.76 -11.34 -3.03
CA ASN A 85 -10.46 -11.90 -4.20
C ASN A 85 -11.15 -10.83 -5.06
N PRO A 86 -10.40 -9.97 -5.78
CA PRO A 86 -10.97 -9.34 -6.97
C PRO A 86 -11.35 -10.47 -7.95
N ASP A 87 -12.55 -10.41 -8.51
CA ASP A 87 -12.97 -11.33 -9.58
C ASP A 87 -11.99 -11.34 -10.77
#